data_AF-A0A817CLD8-F1
#
_entry.id   AF-A0A817CLD8-F1
#
_cell.length_a   1.000
_cell.length_b   1.000
_cell.length_c   1.000
_cell.angle_alpha   90.00
_cell.angle_beta   90.00
_cell.angle_gamma   90.00
#
_symmetry.space_group_name_H-M   'P 1'
#
loop_
_entity.id
_entity.type
_entity.pdbx_description
1 polymer ?
#
loop_
_entity_poly.entity_id
_entity_poly.type
_entity_poly.pdbx_seq_one_letter_code
_entity_poly.pdbx_strand_id
1 'polypeptide(L)'
;MKDPCQKIIPKFEHFIRYLMSDYSVRHDVHWQPYSKLCYVCLFKYNFIGKYETMNEDLQRLNSYLGLKSINLKDAKYFTTGKTKKYYKSLYSNLSNELICNLKYFYDDDFKLFDYRLEDYLTDKRTIQCSPSYKQAFIKRIRN
;
A
#
# COMPACT_ATOMS: atom_id res chain seq x y z
N MET A 1 -9.25 -21.16 -33.47
CA MET A 1 -7.98 -20.45 -33.14
C MET A 1 -8.34 -19.21 -32.34
N LYS A 2 -7.71 -18.96 -31.19
CA LYS A 2 -7.93 -17.73 -30.41
C LYS A 2 -7.13 -16.59 -31.04
N ASP A 3 -7.71 -15.40 -31.07
CA ASP A 3 -7.15 -14.18 -31.65
C ASP A 3 -5.80 -13.80 -30.99
N PRO A 4 -4.70 -13.63 -31.76
CA PRO A 4 -3.38 -13.26 -31.24
C PRO A 4 -3.33 -11.87 -30.58
N CYS A 5 -4.36 -11.04 -30.75
CA CYS A 5 -4.44 -9.70 -30.17
C CYS A 5 -5.31 -9.63 -28.90
N GLN A 6 -5.54 -10.75 -28.21
CA GLN A 6 -6.22 -10.71 -26.91
C GLN A 6 -5.33 -9.98 -25.90
N LYS A 7 -5.64 -8.71 -25.62
CA LYS A 7 -4.92 -7.88 -24.65
C LYS A 7 -5.00 -8.55 -23.29
N ILE A 8 -3.91 -9.20 -22.87
CA ILE A 8 -3.81 -9.81 -21.55
C ILE A 8 -3.74 -8.66 -20.55
N ILE A 9 -4.84 -8.40 -19.86
CA ILE A 9 -4.89 -7.42 -18.79
C ILE A 9 -4.35 -8.12 -17.52
N PRO A 10 -3.23 -7.66 -16.94
CA PRO A 10 -2.71 -8.26 -15.73
C PRO A 10 -3.72 -8.16 -14.59
N LYS A 11 -3.93 -9.27 -13.88
CA LYS A 11 -4.69 -9.28 -12.63
C LYS A 11 -3.85 -8.68 -11.51
N PHE A 12 -4.51 -8.26 -10.43
CA PHE A 12 -3.84 -7.76 -9.23
C PHE A 12 -2.79 -8.75 -8.68
N GLU A 13 -3.05 -10.06 -8.72
CA GLU A 13 -2.07 -11.07 -8.31
C GLU A 13 -0.76 -10.98 -9.12
N HIS A 14 -0.83 -10.74 -10.44
CA HIS A 14 0.37 -10.58 -11.27
C HIS A 14 1.18 -9.36 -10.83
N PHE A 15 0.50 -8.26 -10.46
CA PHE A 15 1.16 -7.09 -9.92
C PHE A 15 1.85 -7.37 -8.58
N ILE A 16 1.20 -8.10 -7.65
CA ILE A 16 1.83 -8.49 -6.38
C ILE A 16 3.05 -9.39 -6.61
N ARG A 17 2.98 -10.31 -7.57
CA ARG A 17 4.14 -11.14 -7.95
C ARG A 17 5.27 -10.32 -8.54
N TYR A 18 4.97 -9.33 -9.40
CA TYR A 18 5.96 -8.38 -9.91
C TYR A 18 6.60 -7.60 -8.76
N LEU A 19 5.80 -7.11 -7.82
CA LEU A 19 6.29 -6.35 -6.66
C LEU A 19 7.27 -7.16 -5.82
N MET A 20 7.06 -8.48 -5.72
CA MET A 20 7.95 -9.40 -5.00
C MET A 20 9.13 -9.90 -5.86
N SER A 21 9.27 -9.45 -7.10
CA SER A 21 10.39 -9.83 -7.98
C SER A 21 11.66 -9.05 -7.62
N ASP A 22 12.82 -9.68 -7.80
CA ASP A 22 14.12 -9.04 -7.55
C ASP A 22 14.29 -7.76 -8.38
N TYR A 23 13.71 -7.72 -9.58
CA TYR A 23 13.73 -6.52 -10.42
C TYR A 23 12.99 -5.35 -9.76
N SER A 24 11.73 -5.55 -9.36
CA SER A 24 10.93 -4.48 -8.74
C SER A 24 11.53 -4.04 -7.41
N VAL A 25 11.93 -5.00 -6.57
CA VAL A 25 12.50 -4.69 -5.25
C VAL A 25 13.82 -3.92 -5.34
N ARG A 26 14.58 -4.04 -6.42
CA ARG A 26 15.86 -3.33 -6.57
C ARG A 26 15.77 -2.04 -7.40
N HIS A 27 14.86 -1.95 -8.35
CA HIS A 27 14.90 -0.90 -9.38
C HIS A 27 13.66 -0.01 -9.42
N ASP A 28 12.54 -0.42 -8.80
CA ASP A 28 11.30 0.36 -8.87
C ASP A 28 11.06 1.10 -7.55
N VAL A 29 11.56 2.33 -7.50
CA VAL A 29 11.43 3.22 -6.34
C VAL A 29 9.97 3.55 -6.01
N HIS A 30 9.05 3.48 -6.98
CA HIS A 30 7.64 3.81 -6.76
C HIS A 30 6.96 2.84 -5.79
N TRP A 31 7.47 1.62 -5.70
CA TRP A 31 6.90 0.59 -4.84
C TRP A 31 7.78 0.23 -3.65
N GLN A 32 8.90 0.91 -3.45
CA GLN A 32 9.68 0.72 -2.23
C GLN A 32 8.89 1.22 -1.00
N PRO A 33 9.02 0.55 0.16
CA PRO A 33 8.47 1.05 1.40
C PRO A 33 8.95 2.48 1.70
N TYR A 34 8.04 3.36 2.09
CA TYR A 34 8.35 4.75 2.42
C TYR A 34 9.32 4.87 3.59
N SER A 35 9.27 3.93 4.55
CA SER A 35 10.25 3.80 5.63
C SER A 35 11.69 3.69 5.12
N LYS A 36 11.91 3.16 3.91
CA LYS A 36 13.24 3.09 3.27
C LYS A 36 13.61 4.32 2.45
N LEU A 37 12.62 5.03 1.91
CA LEU A 37 12.86 6.17 1.02
C LEU A 37 13.02 7.49 1.78
N CYS A 38 12.19 7.73 2.79
CA CYS A 38 11.98 9.08 3.31
C CYS A 38 12.67 9.39 4.64
N TYR A 39 13.55 8.52 5.15
CA TYR A 39 14.20 8.67 6.45
C TYR A 39 13.26 9.20 7.55
N VAL A 40 12.06 8.60 7.62
CA VAL A 40 10.94 9.05 8.44
C VAL A 40 11.27 9.28 9.92
N CYS A 41 12.30 8.59 10.45
CA CYS A 41 12.76 8.78 11.83
C CYS A 41 13.59 10.06 12.05
N LEU A 42 14.06 10.73 10.99
CA LEU A 42 14.91 11.92 11.09
C LEU A 42 14.10 13.22 11.26
N PHE A 43 12.81 13.20 10.93
CA PHE A 43 11.96 14.39 10.96
C PHE A 43 10.91 14.30 12.05
N LYS A 44 10.67 15.42 12.73
CA LYS A 44 9.55 15.57 13.67
C LYS A 44 8.35 16.11 12.91
N TYR A 45 7.43 15.23 12.53
CA TYR A 45 6.22 15.62 11.81
C TYR A 45 5.24 16.33 12.74
N ASN A 46 4.75 17.50 12.31
CA ASN A 46 3.64 18.19 12.98
C ASN A 46 2.26 17.70 12.49
N PHE A 47 2.22 17.04 11.34
CA PHE A 47 1.00 16.58 10.69
C PHE A 47 1.28 15.36 9.80
N ILE A 48 0.40 14.36 9.86
CA ILE A 48 0.37 13.19 8.97
C ILE A 48 -1.08 13.03 8.49
N GLY A 49 -1.31 13.16 7.19
CA GLY A 49 -2.63 13.00 6.58
C GLY A 49 -2.80 11.63 5.92
N LYS A 50 -4.04 11.16 5.78
CA LYS A 50 -4.40 9.93 5.07
C LYS A 50 -5.33 10.24 3.89
N TYR A 51 -5.22 9.46 2.82
CA TYR A 51 -6.09 9.64 1.65
C TYR A 51 -7.56 9.37 1.96
N GLU A 52 -7.82 8.46 2.91
CA GLU A 52 -9.16 8.10 3.37
C GLU A 52 -9.86 9.25 4.09
N THR A 53 -9.09 10.16 4.72
CA THR A 53 -9.57 11.31 5.50
C THR A 53 -9.05 12.63 4.96
N MET A 54 -8.68 12.67 3.67
CA MET A 54 -7.95 13.78 3.06
C MET A 54 -8.67 15.13 3.22
N ASN A 55 -10.00 15.12 3.08
CA ASN A 55 -10.79 16.34 3.20
C ASN A 55 -10.78 16.88 4.64
N GLU A 56 -10.99 16.01 5.63
CA GLU A 56 -10.94 16.35 7.05
C GLU A 56 -9.53 16.79 7.46
N ASP A 57 -8.52 16.08 6.98
CA ASP A 57 -7.11 16.31 7.26
C ASP A 57 -6.65 17.67 6.75
N LEU A 58 -7.03 18.04 5.53
CA LEU A 58 -6.69 19.34 4.97
C LEU A 58 -7.49 20.49 5.58
N GLN A 59 -8.74 20.27 6.01
CA GLN A 59 -9.47 21.27 6.82
C GLN A 59 -8.79 21.55 8.16
N ARG A 60 -8.29 20.49 8.82
CA ARG A 60 -7.51 20.63 10.06
C ARG A 60 -6.19 21.35 9.81
N LEU A 61 -5.48 20.99 8.75
CA LEU A 61 -4.22 21.64 8.37
C LEU A 61 -4.40 23.13 8.07
N ASN A 62 -5.45 23.50 7.32
CA ASN A 62 -5.77 24.90 7.04
C ASN A 62 -6.01 25.69 8.33
N SER A 63 -6.81 25.13 9.25
CA SER A 63 -7.09 25.74 10.55
C SER A 63 -5.81 25.91 11.38
N TYR A 64 -4.95 24.89 11.39
CA TYR A 64 -3.68 24.91 12.12
C TYR A 64 -2.71 25.98 11.59
N LEU A 65 -2.67 26.16 10.26
CA LEU A 65 -1.78 27.13 9.60
C LEU A 65 -2.39 28.54 9.48
N GLY A 66 -3.63 28.75 9.94
CA GLY A 66 -4.34 30.04 9.78
C GLY A 66 -4.58 30.43 8.32
N LEU A 67 -4.61 29.46 7.41
CA LEU A 67 -4.83 29.71 5.98
C LEU A 67 -6.32 29.96 5.74
N LYS A 68 -6.65 30.95 4.88
CA LYS A 68 -8.00 31.05 4.32
C LYS A 68 -8.31 29.75 3.62
N SER A 69 -9.48 29.17 3.92
CA SER A 69 -9.91 27.82 3.52
C SER A 69 -9.45 27.46 2.09
N ILE A 70 -8.39 26.66 1.97
CA ILE A 70 -8.03 26.02 0.70
C ILE A 70 -9.10 24.96 0.48
N ASN A 71 -10.03 25.26 -0.43
CA ASN A 71 -11.15 24.38 -0.72
C ASN A 71 -10.73 23.39 -1.80
N LEU A 72 -10.56 22.12 -1.43
CA LEU A 72 -10.11 21.07 -2.34
C LEU A 72 -11.15 20.66 -3.38
N LYS A 73 -12.35 21.22 -3.32
CA LYS A 73 -13.39 21.02 -4.34
C LYS A 73 -12.88 21.35 -5.75
N ASP A 74 -11.86 22.21 -5.87
CA ASP A 74 -11.24 22.56 -7.15
C ASP A 74 -10.21 21.54 -7.64
N ALA A 75 -9.72 20.67 -6.75
CA ALA A 75 -8.78 19.63 -7.11
C ALA A 75 -9.55 18.40 -7.62
N LYS A 76 -9.95 18.49 -8.89
CA LYS A 76 -10.63 17.46 -9.70
C LYS A 76 -9.92 16.09 -9.73
N TYR A 77 -8.74 15.97 -9.13
CA TYR A 77 -7.87 14.79 -9.14
C TYR A 77 -7.86 14.04 -7.80
N PHE A 78 -8.48 14.57 -6.74
CA PHE A 78 -8.63 13.83 -5.49
C PHE A 78 -9.84 12.92 -5.59
N THR A 79 -9.65 11.77 -6.25
CA THR A 79 -10.65 10.71 -6.19
C THR A 79 -10.71 10.20 -4.76
N THR A 80 -11.90 10.12 -4.19
CA THR A 80 -12.12 9.27 -3.02
C THR A 80 -11.58 7.88 -3.36
N GLY A 81 -10.74 7.33 -2.48
CA GLY A 81 -10.19 5.99 -2.66
C GLY A 81 -11.30 4.98 -2.99
N LYS A 82 -10.94 3.87 -3.65
CA LYS A 82 -11.94 2.83 -3.93
C LYS A 82 -12.55 2.33 -2.61
N THR A 83 -13.76 1.79 -2.65
CA THR A 83 -14.42 1.34 -1.42
C THR A 83 -13.62 0.22 -0.75
N LYS A 84 -13.68 0.11 0.58
CA LYS A 84 -13.08 -1.03 1.32
C LYS A 84 -13.49 -2.38 0.73
N LYS A 85 -14.73 -2.50 0.23
CA LYS A 85 -15.24 -3.68 -0.48
C LYS A 85 -14.45 -4.01 -1.75
N TYR A 86 -14.06 -2.99 -2.53
CA TYR A 86 -13.24 -3.18 -3.72
C TYR A 86 -11.86 -3.72 -3.34
N TYR A 87 -11.17 -3.12 -2.37
CA TYR A 87 -9.86 -3.60 -1.95
C TYR A 87 -9.92 -5.04 -1.41
N LYS A 88 -10.93 -5.36 -0.58
CA LYS A 88 -11.17 -6.73 -0.12
C LYS A 88 -11.31 -7.74 -1.28
N SER A 89 -11.98 -7.34 -2.37
CA SER A 89 -12.13 -8.19 -3.56
C SER A 89 -10.81 -8.43 -4.32
N LEU A 90 -9.84 -7.52 -4.20
CA LEU A 90 -8.51 -7.72 -4.77
C LEU A 90 -7.72 -8.74 -3.97
N TYR A 91 -7.73 -8.61 -2.64
CA TYR A 91 -7.01 -9.49 -1.72
C TYR A 91 -7.60 -10.90 -1.64
N SER A 92 -8.91 -11.06 -1.87
CA SER A 92 -9.56 -12.38 -1.84
C SER A 92 -9.03 -13.35 -2.90
N ASN A 93 -8.39 -12.84 -3.96
CA ASN A 93 -7.78 -13.64 -5.02
C ASN A 93 -6.30 -13.96 -4.76
N LEU A 94 -5.70 -13.48 -3.67
CA LEU A 94 -4.30 -13.74 -3.35
C LEU A 94 -4.15 -15.01 -2.51
N SER A 95 -3.04 -15.73 -2.71
CA SER A 95 -2.65 -16.81 -1.80
C SER A 95 -2.18 -16.25 -0.45
N ASN A 96 -2.27 -17.06 0.61
CA ASN A 96 -1.76 -16.68 1.93
C ASN A 96 -0.27 -16.30 1.89
N GLU A 97 0.53 -16.99 1.07
CA GLU A 97 1.94 -16.65 0.85
C GLU A 97 2.11 -15.24 0.30
N LEU A 98 1.37 -14.86 -0.76
CA LEU A 98 1.48 -13.52 -1.35
C LEU A 98 1.04 -12.43 -0.37
N ILE A 99 -0.03 -12.71 0.40
CA ILE A 99 -0.50 -11.80 1.44
C ILE A 99 0.58 -11.61 2.52
N CYS A 100 1.22 -12.69 2.98
CA CYS A 100 2.26 -12.62 4.00
C CYS A 100 3.53 -11.95 3.50
N ASN A 101 3.95 -12.22 2.27
CA ASN A 101 5.09 -11.54 1.66
C ASN A 101 4.83 -10.04 1.53
N LEU A 102 3.65 -9.64 1.06
CA LEU A 102 3.25 -8.23 0.97
C LEU A 102 3.24 -7.56 2.35
N LYS A 103 2.67 -8.24 3.36
CA LYS A 103 2.67 -7.76 4.75
C LYS A 103 4.09 -7.51 5.25
N TYR A 104 4.99 -8.46 5.04
CA TYR A 104 6.38 -8.33 5.51
C TYR A 104 7.17 -7.28 4.74
N PHE A 105 6.88 -7.11 3.45
CA PHE A 105 7.54 -6.11 2.63
C PHE A 105 7.25 -4.68 3.12
N TYR A 106 6.00 -4.40 3.50
CA TYR A 106 5.55 -3.10 4.01
C TYR A 106 5.37 -3.05 5.54
N ASP A 107 5.92 -4.00 6.31
CA ASP A 107 5.61 -4.19 7.74
C ASP A 107 5.85 -2.92 8.57
N ASP A 108 6.91 -2.19 8.28
CA ASP A 108 7.25 -0.96 8.99
C ASP A 108 6.34 0.20 8.58
N ASP A 109 5.95 0.28 7.31
CA ASP A 109 4.99 1.28 6.81
C ASP A 109 3.60 1.05 7.40
N PHE A 110 3.14 -0.21 7.48
CA PHE A 110 1.88 -0.56 8.15
C PHE A 110 1.85 -0.04 9.60
N LYS A 111 2.94 -0.21 10.35
CA LYS A 111 3.05 0.29 11.73
C LYS A 111 3.12 1.81 11.77
N LEU A 112 3.95 2.41 10.92
CA LEU A 112 4.21 3.85 10.93
C LEU A 112 2.95 4.67 10.61
N PHE A 113 2.14 4.18 9.67
CA PHE A 113 0.95 4.88 9.20
C PHE A 113 -0.36 4.34 9.79
N ASP A 114 -0.26 3.44 10.78
CA ASP A 114 -1.40 2.86 11.48
C ASP A 114 -2.41 2.24 10.50
N TYR A 115 -1.90 1.37 9.63
CA TYR A 115 -2.70 0.49 8.78
C TYR A 115 -2.66 -0.92 9.33
N ARG A 116 -3.75 -1.67 9.12
CA ARG A 116 -3.85 -3.06 9.52
C ARG A 116 -4.17 -3.94 8.32
N LEU A 117 -3.45 -5.05 8.18
CA LEU A 117 -3.69 -5.99 7.09
C LEU A 117 -5.13 -6.52 7.13
N GLU A 118 -5.67 -6.76 8.32
CA GLU A 118 -7.02 -7.31 8.52
C GLU A 118 -8.12 -6.43 7.92
N ASP A 119 -7.88 -5.13 7.77
CA ASP A 119 -8.86 -4.21 7.16
C ASP A 119 -9.12 -4.53 5.68
N TYR A 120 -8.17 -5.22 5.02
CA TYR A 120 -8.20 -5.57 3.61
C TYR A 120 -8.58 -7.03 3.34
N LEU A 121 -8.80 -7.85 4.37
CA LEU A 121 -9.13 -9.26 4.22
C LEU A 121 -10.67 -9.47 4.27
N THR A 122 -11.17 -10.43 3.48
CA THR A 122 -12.60 -10.79 3.41
C THR A 122 -13.06 -11.68 4.55
N ASP A 123 -12.15 -12.38 5.23
CA ASP A 123 -12.45 -13.27 6.37
C ASP A 123 -11.72 -12.85 7.64
N LYS A 124 -12.31 -13.17 8.79
CA LYS A 124 -11.62 -13.27 10.09
C LYS A 124 -10.59 -14.41 10.13
N ARG A 125 -10.07 -14.86 8.97
CA ARG A 125 -8.95 -15.78 8.91
C ARG A 125 -7.77 -15.03 9.51
N THR A 126 -7.36 -15.42 10.70
CA THR A 126 -6.06 -15.05 11.25
C THR A 126 -5.02 -15.65 10.32
N ILE A 127 -4.62 -14.92 9.28
CA ILE A 127 -3.53 -15.34 8.42
C ILE A 127 -2.28 -15.34 9.30
N GLN A 128 -1.86 -16.53 9.73
CA GLN A 128 -0.61 -16.69 10.43
C GLN A 128 0.52 -16.65 9.42
N CYS A 129 1.09 -15.48 9.24
CA CYS A 129 2.34 -15.33 8.52
C CYS A 129 3.46 -15.91 9.39
N SER A 130 4.00 -17.06 8.97
CA SER A 130 5.11 -17.67 9.65
C SER A 130 6.40 -16.87 9.41
N PRO A 131 7.32 -16.80 10.39
CA PRO A 131 8.62 -16.13 10.23
C PRO A 131 9.47 -16.62 9.06
N SER A 132 9.23 -17.85 8.58
CA SER A 132 9.90 -18.43 7.41
C SER A 132 9.74 -17.61 6.14
N TYR A 133 8.58 -16.99 5.89
CA TYR A 133 8.35 -16.13 4.74
C TYR A 133 9.21 -14.85 4.81
N LYS A 134 9.29 -14.24 6.00
CA LYS A 134 10.12 -13.05 6.23
C LYS A 134 11.59 -13.34 5.98
N GLN A 135 12.10 -14.50 6.43
CA GLN A 135 13.49 -14.88 6.20
C GLN A 135 13.79 -15.19 4.73
N ALA A 136 12.90 -15.92 4.04
CA ALA A 136 13.05 -16.22 2.61
C ALA A 136 13.06 -14.93 1.77
N PHE A 137 12.19 -13.97 2.11
CA PHE A 137 12.14 -12.67 1.47
C PHE A 137 13.41 -11.84 1.73
N ILE A 138 13.83 -11.71 3.00
CA ILE A 138 15.06 -10.97 3.36
C ILE A 138 16.31 -11.55 2.67
N LYS A 139 16.38 -12.88 2.52
CA LYS A 139 17.49 -13.53 1.82
C LYS A 139 17.52 -13.19 0.32
N ARG A 140 16.37 -13.07 -0.34
CA ARG A 140 16.29 -12.69 -1.77
C ARG A 140 16.74 -11.26 -2.05
N ILE A 141 16.39 -10.33 -1.16
CA ILE A 141 16.66 -8.90 -1.36
C ILE A 141 18.08 -8.45 -0.95
N ARG A 142 18.83 -9.30 -0.24
CA ARG A 142 20.19 -9.00 0.26
C ARG A 142 21.32 -9.58 -0.60
N ASN A 143 21.05 -10.63 -1.36
CA ASN A 143 21.88 -10.99 -2.52
C ASN A 143 21.54 -10.04 -3.67
#